data_AF-A0A1S9CEI0-F1
#
_entry.id   AF-A0A1S9CEI0-F1
#
_cell.length_a   1.000
_cell.length_b   1.000
_cell.length_c   1.000
_cell.angle_alpha   90.00
_cell.angle_beta   90.00
_cell.angle_gamma   90.00
#
_symmetry.space_group_name_H-M   'P 1'
#
loop_
_entity.id
_entity.type
_entity.pdbx_description
1 polymer ?
#
loop_
_entity_poly.entity_id
_entity_poly.type
_entity_poly.pdbx_seq_one_letter_code
_entity_poly.pdbx_strand_id
1 'polypeptide(L)' 'MLYSIFPIQEDEPQPVEYVEVEYNGVDLLAVVGEYGYQIERLYSIDSTHFMDQNFAPGTVMSKSQITFK' A
#
# COMPACT_ATOMS: atom_id res chain seq x y z
N MET A 1 -18.34 -18.79 -23.27
CA MET A 1 -16.93 -18.39 -23.46
C MET A 1 -16.68 -17.20 -22.56
N LEU A 2 -15.84 -17.35 -21.53
CA LEU A 2 -15.37 -16.21 -20.75
C LEU A 2 -14.23 -15.56 -21.53
N TYR A 3 -14.37 -14.27 -21.82
CA TYR A 3 -13.31 -13.47 -22.42
C TYR A 3 -12.71 -12.63 -21.31
N SER A 4 -11.40 -12.80 -21.07
CA SER A 4 -10.61 -11.90 -20.24
C SER A 4 -9.72 -11.07 -21.15
N ILE A 5 -9.68 -9.75 -20.92
CA ILE A 5 -8.73 -8.85 -21.57
C ILE A 5 -7.33 -8.92 -20.93
N PHE A 6 -7.22 -9.59 -19.77
CA PHE A 6 -5.96 -9.83 -19.09
C PHE A 6 -5.46 -11.26 -19.38
N PRO A 7 -4.14 -11.45 -19.60
CA PRO A 7 -3.56 -12.77 -19.75
C PRO A 7 -3.94 -13.60 -18.52
N ILE A 8 -4.52 -14.79 -18.76
CA ILE A 8 -4.74 -15.76 -17.69
C ILE A 8 -3.35 -16.29 -17.34
N GLN A 9 -2.78 -15.83 -16.23
CA GLN A 9 -1.51 -16.34 -15.71
C GLN A 9 -1.78 -17.71 -15.08
N GLU A 10 -1.09 -18.74 -15.56
CA GLU A 10 -1.21 -20.13 -15.05
C GLU A 10 -0.56 -20.29 -13.67
N ASP A 11 0.42 -19.45 -13.36
CA ASP A 11 0.90 -19.22 -12.00
C ASP A 11 -0.04 -18.19 -11.36
N GLU A 12 -0.92 -18.62 -10.45
CA GLU A 12 -1.75 -17.67 -9.70
C GLU A 12 -0.81 -16.65 -9.03
N PRO A 13 -0.88 -15.35 -9.39
CA PRO A 13 -0.11 -14.36 -8.66
C PRO A 13 -0.54 -14.47 -7.21
N GLN A 14 0.42 -14.67 -6.30
CA GLN A 14 0.12 -14.72 -4.88
C GLN A 14 -0.78 -13.53 -4.54
N PRO A 15 -1.87 -13.76 -3.78
CA PRO A 15 -2.79 -12.67 -3.48
C PRO A 15 -2.01 -11.54 -2.82
N VAL A 16 -1.99 -10.38 -3.48
CA VAL A 16 -1.36 -9.18 -2.93
C VAL A 16 -2.21 -8.75 -1.75
N GLU A 17 -1.63 -8.81 -0.55
CA GLU A 17 -2.31 -8.41 0.67
C GLU A 17 -2.17 -6.89 0.86
N TYR A 18 -3.30 -6.22 0.98
CA TYR A 18 -3.38 -4.80 1.26
C TYR A 18 -3.95 -4.57 2.65
N VAL A 19 -3.37 -3.62 3.38
CA VAL A 19 -3.81 -3.25 4.73
C VAL A 19 -3.97 -1.74 4.84
N GLU A 20 -5.00 -1.31 5.56
CA GLU A 20 -5.16 0.07 5.97
C GLU A 20 -4.42 0.28 7.29
N VAL A 21 -3.54 1.27 7.33
CA VAL A 21 -2.76 1.60 8.53
C VAL A 21 -2.71 3.10 8.73
N GLU A 22 -2.50 3.49 9.99
CA GLU A 22 -2.11 4.85 10.35
C GLU A 22 -0.59 4.91 10.49
N TYR A 23 0.04 5.87 9.82
CA TYR A 23 1.47 6.14 9.88
C TYR A 23 1.69 7.64 10.13
N ASN A 24 2.37 7.99 11.22
CA ASN A 24 2.61 9.38 11.63
C ASN A 24 1.32 10.23 11.68
N GLY A 25 0.19 9.63 12.10
CA GLY A 25 -1.10 10.31 12.18
C GLY A 25 -1.83 10.49 10.84
N VAL A 26 -1.36 9.85 9.76
CA VAL A 26 -1.99 9.88 8.44
C VAL A 26 -2.43 8.49 8.03
N ASP A 27 -3.65 8.41 7.52
CA ASP A 27 -4.24 7.17 7.01
C ASP A 27 -3.67 6.82 5.64
N LEU A 28 -3.32 5.55 5.46
CA LEU A 28 -2.77 5.09 4.20
C LEU A 28 -3.05 3.61 3.93
N LEU A 29 -3.07 3.27 2.64
CA LEU A 29 -3.13 1.91 2.15
C LEU A 29 -1.71 1.43 1.90
N ALA A 30 -1.36 0.29 2.48
CA ALA A 30 -0.06 -0.33 2.30
C ALA A 30 -0.18 -1.74 1.71
N VAL A 31 0.77 -2.10 0.87
CA VAL A 31 1.00 -3.48 0.41
C VAL A 31 1.90 -4.18 1.41
N VAL A 32 1.53 -5.41 1.77
CA VAL A 32 2.41 -6.32 2.52
C VAL A 32 3.40 -6.93 1.54
N GLY A 33 4.68 -6.60 1.71
CA GLY A 33 5.80 -7.16 0.96
C GLY A 33 6.71 -8.02 1.84
N GLU A 34 7.69 -8.67 1.21
CA GLU A 34 8.66 -9.54 1.89
C GLU A 34 9.43 -8.81 3.02
N TYR A 35 9.65 -7.51 2.86
CA TYR A 35 10.48 -6.69 3.75
C TYR A 35 9.68 -5.73 4.67
N GLY A 36 8.35 -5.78 4.64
CA GLY A 36 7.51 -4.90 5.44
C GLY A 36 6.30 -4.36 4.69
N TYR A 37 5.93 -3.12 4.98
CA TYR A 37 4.74 -2.47 4.44
C TYR A 37 5.15 -1.35 3.50
N GLN A 38 4.69 -1.39 2.25
CA GLN A 38 4.99 -0.36 1.26
C GLN A 38 3.77 0.52 1.05
N ILE A 39 3.94 1.85 1.10
CA ILE A 39 2.84 2.79 0.85
C ILE A 39 2.39 2.65 -0.61
N GLU A 40 1.09 2.37 -0.81
CA GLU A 40 0.45 2.33 -2.13
C GLU A 40 -0.37 3.61 -2.35
N ARG A 41 -1.13 4.03 -1.33
CA ARG A 41 -2.01 5.21 -1.42
C ARG A 41 -2.06 5.96 -0.11
N LEU A 42 -1.97 7.29 -0.20
CA LEU A 42 -2.17 8.20 0.92
C LEU A 42 -3.64 8.67 0.98
N TYR A 43 -4.25 8.63 2.16
CA TYR A 43 -5.57 9.19 2.42
C TYR A 43 -5.44 10.46 3.26
N SER A 44 -5.35 11.60 2.58
CA SER A 44 -5.36 12.88 3.26
C SER A 44 -6.05 13.97 2.47
N ILE A 45 -6.56 14.96 3.19
CA ILE A 45 -7.08 16.22 2.63
C ILE A 45 -6.07 17.36 2.78
N ASP A 46 -5.02 17.18 3.58
CA ASP A 46 -3.95 18.16 3.72
C ASP A 46 -2.93 17.98 2.59
N SER A 47 -2.84 19.00 1.74
CA SER A 47 -1.90 19.04 0.61
C SER A 47 -0.43 18.88 1.00
N THR A 48 -0.07 19.24 2.24
CA THR A 48 1.32 19.17 2.70
C THR A 48 1.80 17.72 2.84
N HIS A 49 0.92 16.78 3.19
CA HIS A 49 1.28 15.36 3.28
C HIS A 49 1.66 14.77 1.92
N PHE A 50 1.07 15.24 0.82
CA PHE A 50 1.43 14.80 -0.54
C PHE A 50 2.78 15.35 -1.02
N MET A 51 3.30 16.38 -0.35
CA MET A 51 4.61 16.97 -0.65
C MET A 51 5.73 16.39 0.22
N ASP A 52 5.38 15.68 1.29
CA ASP A 52 6.34 15.01 2.16
C ASP A 52 6.77 13.66 1.57
N GLN A 53 8.07 13.49 1.39
CA GLN A 53 8.66 12.28 0.82
C GLN A 53 8.43 11.04 1.70
N ASN A 54 8.20 11.22 3.00
CA ASN A 54 7.89 10.10 3.89
C ASN A 54 6.56 9.42 3.56
N PHE A 55 5.63 10.12 2.90
CA PHE A 55 4.34 9.59 2.47
C PHE A 55 4.30 9.28 0.97
N ALA A 56 5.43 9.35 0.27
CA ALA A 56 5.49 9.01 -1.14
C ALA A 56 5.11 7.53 -1.38
N PRO A 57 4.32 7.22 -2.43
CA PRO A 57 4.09 5.85 -2.84
C PRO A 57 5.42 5.13 -3.11
N GLY A 58 5.54 3.89 -2.63
CA GLY A 58 6.78 3.12 -2.68
C GLY A 58 7.63 3.20 -1.42
N THR A 59 7.37 4.13 -0.51
CA THR A 59 8.10 4.22 0.76
C THR A 59 7.83 2.99 1.62
N VAL A 60 8.91 2.40 2.16
CA VAL A 60 8.85 1.22 3.03
C VAL A 60 8.76 1.67 4.49
N MET A 61 7.76 1.17 5.19
CA MET A 61 7.50 1.46 6.59
C MET A 61 7.87 0.26 7.47
N SER A 62 8.45 0.53 8.63
CA SER A 62 8.65 -0.49 9.66
C SER A 62 7.35 -0.80 10.39
N LYS A 63 7.16 -2.07 10.77
CA LYS A 63 6.03 -2.52 11.60
C LYS A 63 5.93 -1.74 12.93
N SER A 64 7.03 -1.22 13.45
CA SER A 64 7.06 -0.44 14.69
C SER A 64 6.49 0.97 14.57
N GLN A 65 6.23 1.45 13.34
CA GLN A 65 5.78 2.82 13.06
C GLN A 65 4.32 2.88 12.57
N ILE A 66 3.68 1.73 12.38
CA ILE A 66 2.33 1.62 11.84
C ILE A 66 1.35 1.13 12.89
N THR A 67 0.13 1.65 12.85
CA THR A 67 -1.00 1.17 13.64
C THR A 67 -2.04 0.59 12.71
N PHE A 68 -2.46 -0.65 12.94
CA PHE A 68 -3.53 -1.30 12.17
C PHE A 68 -4.88 -0.80 12.66
N LYS A 69 -5.80 -0.59 11.71
CA LYS A 69 -7.21 -0.27 12.02
C LYS A 69 -8.04 -1.52 12.27
#